data_AF-A0A6C0C1X2-F1
#
_entry.id   AF-A0A6C0C1X2-F1
#
_cell.length_a   1.000
_cell.length_b   1.000
_cell.length_c   1.000
_cell.angle_alpha   90.00
_cell.angle_beta   90.00
_cell.angle_gamma   90.00
#
_symmetry.space_group_name_H-M   'P 1'
#
loop_
_entity.id
_entity.type
_entity.pdbx_description
1 polymer ?
#
loop_
_entity_poly.entity_id
_entity_poly.type
_entity_poly.pdbx_seq_one_letter_code
_entity_poly.pdbx_strand_id
1 'polypeptide(L)'
;MEAKAKRDSEAIMRFIESHPQFNDIYSAFMKGPEPGSGFMWTPDSWWVGGEKEAVKIVSNKVLDYDWDSSGYGYMMRVIQGKIQALPVVKAVAVKDNLQDDEGKWAGDPRTGKGSPFYKTVKSFQLDELEEGKNFAKGYQQTQFGKAMDDSNKKALDVMANKGADEAAKYMMNMAGGDYARMRSMYG
;
A
#
# COMPACT_ATOMS: atom_id res chain seq x y z
N MET A 1 23.97 4.23 21.50
CA MET A 1 23.26 4.79 20.32
C MET A 1 22.44 3.71 19.60
N GLU A 2 23.03 2.54 19.31
CA GLU A 2 22.35 1.43 18.59
C GLU A 2 21.12 0.86 19.31
N ALA A 3 21.17 0.67 20.63
CA ALA A 3 20.03 0.14 21.40
C ALA A 3 18.82 1.09 21.38
N LYS A 4 19.06 2.41 21.46
CA LYS A 4 18.02 3.45 21.29
C LYS A 4 17.48 3.41 19.86
N ALA A 5 18.37 3.39 18.87
CA ALA A 5 17.98 3.35 17.46
C ALA A 5 17.10 2.14 17.13
N LYS A 6 17.44 0.95 17.65
CA LYS A 6 16.66 -0.27 17.45
C LYS A 6 15.24 -0.13 18.02
N ARG A 7 15.13 0.28 19.29
CA ARG A 7 13.84 0.44 19.98
C ARG A 7 12.97 1.49 19.28
N ASP A 8 13.54 2.66 19.00
CA ASP A 8 12.78 3.77 18.43
C ASP A 8 12.37 3.49 16.99
N SER A 9 13.26 2.91 16.18
CA SER A 9 12.91 2.51 14.82
C SER A 9 11.85 1.41 14.78
N GLU A 10 11.77 0.51 15.76
CA GLU A 10 10.66 -0.45 15.86
C GLU A 10 9.33 0.24 16.18
N ALA A 11 9.34 1.23 17.09
CA ALA A 11 8.14 2.00 17.41
C ALA A 11 7.67 2.87 16.23
N ILE A 12 8.60 3.50 15.51
CA ILE A 12 8.32 4.30 14.33
C ILE A 12 7.79 3.42 13.19
N MET A 13 8.35 2.21 12.98
CA MET A 13 7.82 1.27 11.98
C MET A 13 6.38 0.84 12.28
N ARG A 14 6.05 0.55 13.56
CA ARG A 14 4.66 0.25 13.95
C ARG A 14 3.71 1.41 13.69
N PHE A 15 4.18 2.64 13.91
CA PHE A 15 3.42 3.85 13.58
C PHE A 15 3.19 3.95 12.07
N ILE A 16 4.23 3.73 11.26
CA ILE A 16 4.14 3.74 9.80
C ILE A 16 3.16 2.68 9.30
N GLU A 17 3.29 1.44 9.76
CA GLU A 17 2.44 0.30 9.37
C GLU A 17 0.97 0.49 9.73
N SER A 18 0.67 1.27 10.78
CA SER A 18 -0.71 1.60 11.18
C SER A 18 -1.21 2.94 10.64
N HIS A 19 -0.38 3.67 9.89
CA HIS A 19 -0.74 4.99 9.37
C HIS A 19 -1.63 4.86 8.11
N PRO A 20 -2.71 5.65 7.98
CA PRO A 20 -3.56 5.62 6.78
C PRO A 20 -2.81 5.93 5.46
N GLN A 21 -1.70 6.66 5.55
CA GLN A 21 -0.85 7.01 4.41
C GLN A 21 0.36 6.06 4.23
N PHE A 22 0.25 4.81 4.72
CA PHE A 22 1.33 3.82 4.59
C PHE A 22 1.81 3.66 3.14
N ASN A 23 0.89 3.62 2.16
CA ASN A 23 1.27 3.44 0.75
C ASN A 23 2.14 4.58 0.22
N ASP A 24 1.82 5.83 0.57
CA ASP A 24 2.62 7.00 0.19
C ASP A 24 3.98 6.99 0.89
N ILE A 25 4.03 6.56 2.17
CA ILE A 25 5.28 6.39 2.93
C ILE A 25 6.13 5.30 2.30
N TYR A 26 5.52 4.17 1.96
CA TYR A 26 6.21 3.06 1.31
C TYR A 26 6.80 3.50 -0.04
N SER A 27 6.01 4.17 -0.89
CA SER A 27 6.48 4.71 -2.19
C SER A 27 7.65 5.67 -2.00
N ALA A 28 7.50 6.66 -1.11
CA ALA A 28 8.52 7.68 -0.87
C ALA A 28 9.84 7.08 -0.36
N PHE A 29 9.78 6.10 0.56
CA PHE A 29 10.99 5.50 1.13
C PHE A 29 11.60 4.41 0.23
N MET A 30 10.80 3.76 -0.61
CA MET A 30 11.31 2.89 -1.69
C MET A 30 12.06 3.70 -2.75
N LYS A 31 11.48 4.83 -3.19
CA LYS A 31 12.11 5.78 -4.11
C LYS A 31 13.35 6.43 -3.51
N GLY A 32 13.28 6.81 -2.24
CA GLY A 32 14.34 7.50 -1.53
C GLY A 32 14.50 8.97 -1.94
N PRO A 33 15.42 9.69 -1.26
CA PRO A 33 15.72 11.08 -1.56
C PRO A 33 16.39 11.21 -2.93
N GLU A 34 16.43 12.43 -3.46
CA GLU A 34 17.15 12.74 -4.68
C GLU A 34 18.62 12.27 -4.60
N PRO A 35 19.20 11.69 -5.65
CA PRO A 35 20.60 11.25 -5.65
C PRO A 35 21.56 12.36 -5.23
N GLY A 36 22.42 12.08 -4.24
CA GLY A 36 23.34 13.07 -3.68
C GLY A 36 22.73 13.99 -2.62
N SER A 37 21.43 13.83 -2.31
CA SER A 37 20.71 14.59 -1.29
C SER A 37 20.27 13.70 -0.11
N GLY A 38 19.84 14.35 0.97
CA GLY A 38 19.18 13.73 2.11
C GLY A 38 17.67 13.96 2.07
N PHE A 39 16.90 13.18 2.85
CA PHE A 39 15.44 13.34 2.92
C PHE A 39 15.00 14.77 3.26
N MET A 40 15.74 15.45 4.14
CA MET A 40 15.47 16.83 4.54
C MET A 40 15.82 17.86 3.46
N TRP A 41 16.77 17.54 2.58
CA TRP A 41 17.30 18.45 1.56
C TRP A 41 16.77 18.14 0.16
N THR A 42 15.90 17.14 0.05
CA THR A 42 15.29 16.75 -1.22
C THR A 42 14.18 17.76 -1.54
N PRO A 43 14.21 18.39 -2.72
CA PRO A 43 13.22 19.40 -3.07
C PRO A 43 11.82 18.78 -3.20
N ASP A 44 10.79 19.57 -2.87
CA ASP A 44 9.40 19.12 -2.94
C ASP A 44 9.00 18.59 -4.32
N SER A 45 9.60 19.11 -5.39
CA SER A 45 9.38 18.69 -6.78
C SER A 45 9.88 17.26 -7.09
N TRP A 46 10.74 16.70 -6.24
CA TRP A 46 11.17 15.31 -6.37
C TRP A 46 10.05 14.35 -6.02
N TRP A 47 9.20 14.71 -5.06
CA TRP A 47 8.11 13.87 -4.55
C TRP A 47 6.88 13.97 -5.44
N VAL A 48 6.19 12.85 -5.65
CA VAL A 48 4.99 12.79 -6.49
C VAL A 48 3.78 12.41 -5.65
N GLY A 49 2.65 13.08 -5.86
CA GLY A 49 1.41 12.78 -5.12
C GLY A 49 1.57 13.05 -3.61
N GLY A 50 1.16 12.08 -2.79
CA GLY A 50 1.22 12.16 -1.32
C GLY A 50 2.61 11.92 -0.71
N GLU A 51 3.64 11.62 -1.52
CA GLU A 51 4.99 11.27 -1.04
C GLU A 51 5.62 12.36 -0.17
N LYS A 52 5.39 13.64 -0.50
CA LYS A 52 5.92 14.78 0.27
C LYS A 52 5.38 14.77 1.70
N GLU A 53 4.07 14.73 1.83
CA GLU A 53 3.37 14.65 3.11
C GLU A 53 3.79 13.39 3.88
N ALA A 54 3.97 12.27 3.18
CA ALA A 54 4.45 11.03 3.77
C ALA A 54 5.87 11.14 4.38
N VAL A 55 6.81 11.75 3.65
CA VAL A 55 8.16 12.03 4.18
C VAL A 55 8.08 12.96 5.39
N LYS A 56 7.20 13.96 5.37
CA LYS A 56 6.98 14.88 6.48
C LYS A 56 6.42 14.18 7.72
N ILE A 57 5.48 13.26 7.57
CA ILE A 57 4.89 12.48 8.66
C ILE A 57 5.97 11.66 9.37
N VAL A 58 6.78 10.93 8.61
CA VAL A 58 7.87 10.14 9.19
C VAL A 58 8.95 11.05 9.79
N SER A 59 9.28 12.16 9.13
CA SER A 59 10.27 13.11 9.64
C SER A 59 9.87 13.71 10.99
N ASN A 60 8.61 14.17 11.11
CA ASN A 60 8.09 14.67 12.37
C ASN A 60 8.13 13.58 13.44
N LYS A 61 7.75 12.34 13.08
CA LYS A 61 7.79 11.24 14.03
C LYS A 61 9.21 10.93 14.51
N VAL A 62 10.22 10.99 13.63
CA VAL A 62 11.63 10.82 14.01
C VAL A 62 12.08 11.91 14.99
N LEU A 63 11.68 13.16 14.74
CA LEU A 63 11.98 14.29 15.60
C LEU A 63 11.29 14.18 16.99
N ASP A 64 10.06 13.63 17.04
CA ASP A 64 9.35 13.35 18.31
C ASP A 64 10.11 12.38 19.24
N TYR A 65 11.01 11.55 18.68
CA TYR A 65 11.87 10.63 19.43
C TYR A 65 13.27 11.23 19.75
N ASP A 66 13.41 12.55 19.65
CA ASP A 66 14.65 13.29 19.93
C ASP A 66 15.83 12.86 19.04
N TRP A 67 15.57 12.54 17.77
CA TRP A 67 16.61 12.31 16.77
C TRP A 67 16.80 13.56 15.93
N ASP A 68 17.72 14.43 16.33
CA ASP A 68 18.04 15.69 15.66
C ASP A 68 19.34 15.62 14.82
N SER A 69 19.58 16.63 13.99
CA SER A 69 20.85 16.82 13.25
C SER A 69 21.34 15.57 12.49
N SER A 70 22.48 14.98 12.89
CA SER A 70 23.02 13.76 12.28
C SER A 70 22.27 12.49 12.68
N GLY A 71 21.64 12.50 13.86
CA GLY A 71 20.77 11.44 14.36
C GLY A 71 19.49 11.30 13.54
N TYR A 72 18.92 12.42 13.09
CA TYR A 72 17.79 12.43 12.15
C TYR A 72 18.12 11.65 10.88
N GLY A 73 19.23 12.00 10.22
CA GLY A 73 19.65 11.37 8.96
C GLY A 73 19.91 9.87 9.13
N TYR A 74 20.54 9.48 10.23
CA TYR A 74 20.76 8.08 10.58
C TYR A 74 19.43 7.33 10.74
N MET A 75 18.49 7.87 11.53
CA MET A 75 17.21 7.22 11.78
C MET A 75 16.36 7.11 10.51
N MET A 76 16.33 8.15 9.67
CA MET A 76 15.62 8.11 8.39
C MET A 76 16.17 7.01 7.46
N ARG A 77 17.49 6.77 7.45
CA ARG A 77 18.11 5.66 6.70
C ARG A 77 17.80 4.29 7.30
N VAL A 78 17.77 4.17 8.63
CA VAL A 78 17.34 2.94 9.30
C VAL A 78 15.90 2.59 8.92
N ILE A 79 14.99 3.57 8.94
CA ILE A 79 13.60 3.39 8.54
C ILE A 79 13.52 3.02 7.06
N GLN A 80 14.26 3.70 6.19
CA GLN A 80 14.34 3.36 4.76
C GLN A 80 14.76 1.90 4.57
N GLY A 81 15.83 1.45 5.23
CA GLY A 81 16.30 0.08 5.13
C GLY A 81 15.27 -0.93 5.64
N LYS A 82 14.54 -0.61 6.70
CA LYS A 82 13.45 -1.47 7.21
C LYS A 82 12.28 -1.55 6.21
N ILE A 83 11.88 -0.44 5.61
CA ILE A 83 10.83 -0.40 4.58
C ILE A 83 11.24 -1.20 3.34
N GLN A 84 12.49 -1.05 2.89
CA GLN A 84 13.03 -1.79 1.75
C GLN A 84 13.24 -3.29 2.03
N ALA A 85 13.49 -3.64 3.30
CA ALA A 85 13.60 -5.01 3.76
C ALA A 85 12.23 -5.65 4.05
N LEU A 86 11.14 -4.89 4.02
CA LEU A 86 9.80 -5.49 3.99
C LEU A 86 9.74 -6.39 2.75
N PRO A 87 9.23 -7.62 2.86
CA PRO A 87 9.20 -8.56 1.76
C PRO A 87 8.33 -8.01 0.62
N VAL A 88 8.98 -7.36 -0.35
CA VAL A 88 8.36 -6.93 -1.61
C VAL A 88 8.32 -8.15 -2.53
N VAL A 89 7.13 -8.67 -2.81
CA VAL A 89 6.94 -9.69 -3.82
C VAL A 89 7.25 -9.03 -5.18
N LYS A 90 8.46 -9.25 -5.72
CA LYS A 90 8.87 -8.74 -7.04
C LYS A 90 8.01 -9.37 -8.14
N ALA A 91 7.11 -8.60 -8.74
CA ALA A 91 6.34 -9.01 -9.90
C ALA A 91 7.24 -9.09 -11.15
N VAL A 92 7.24 -10.26 -11.80
CA VAL A 92 7.90 -10.54 -13.09
C VAL A 92 6.90 -10.19 -14.20
N ALA A 93 7.33 -9.35 -15.15
CA ALA A 93 6.51 -8.92 -16.27
C ALA A 93 6.09 -10.10 -17.18
N VAL A 94 4.79 -10.30 -17.37
CA VAL A 94 4.23 -11.16 -18.42
C VAL A 94 3.29 -10.31 -19.27
N LYS A 95 3.41 -10.42 -20.59
CA LYS A 95 2.65 -9.64 -21.57
C LYS A 95 1.15 -9.91 -21.45
N ASP A 96 0.41 -8.84 -21.21
CA ASP A 96 -1.04 -8.75 -21.23
C ASP A 96 -1.58 -8.90 -22.67
N ASN A 97 -2.54 -9.81 -22.86
CA ASN A 97 -3.21 -10.11 -24.12
C ASN A 97 -4.75 -10.08 -23.95
N LEU A 98 -5.27 -9.41 -22.91
CA LEU A 98 -6.72 -9.33 -22.69
C LEU A 98 -7.25 -7.98 -23.17
N GLN A 99 -8.01 -8.01 -24.27
CA GLN A 99 -8.89 -6.90 -24.65
C GLN A 99 -10.11 -6.96 -23.72
N ASP A 100 -10.19 -6.02 -22.79
CA ASP A 100 -11.39 -5.77 -21.98
C ASP A 100 -12.32 -4.82 -22.75
N ASP A 101 -13.41 -5.38 -23.27
CA ASP A 101 -14.47 -4.75 -24.02
C ASP A 101 -15.80 -4.66 -23.24
N GLU A 102 -15.75 -4.64 -21.89
CA GLU A 102 -16.96 -4.42 -21.10
C GLU A 102 -17.41 -2.93 -21.13
N GLY A 103 -18.52 -2.68 -21.83
CA GLY A 103 -19.48 -1.63 -21.42
C GLY A 103 -19.54 -0.33 -22.22
N LYS A 104 -19.06 -0.25 -23.47
CA LYS A 104 -19.10 1.00 -24.26
C LYS A 104 -20.35 1.12 -25.12
N TRP A 105 -21.08 2.24 -24.97
CA TRP A 105 -22.15 2.64 -25.90
C TRP A 105 -21.63 3.73 -26.84
N ALA A 106 -22.14 3.76 -28.08
CA ALA A 106 -21.70 4.70 -29.10
C ALA A 106 -21.96 6.16 -28.68
N GLY A 107 -20.89 6.88 -28.32
CA GLY A 107 -20.94 8.30 -27.95
C GLY A 107 -20.35 8.65 -26.58
N ASP A 108 -19.79 7.70 -25.82
CA ASP A 108 -19.17 8.00 -24.52
C ASP A 108 -17.86 8.82 -24.67
N PRO A 109 -17.77 10.06 -24.11
CA PRO A 109 -16.58 10.89 -24.14
C PRO A 109 -15.48 10.45 -23.17
N ARG A 110 -15.66 9.39 -22.39
CA ARG A 110 -14.60 8.74 -21.60
C ARG A 110 -13.72 7.93 -22.54
N THR A 111 -12.97 8.70 -23.32
CA THR A 111 -12.03 8.28 -24.35
C THR A 111 -11.08 7.20 -23.87
N GLY A 112 -11.05 6.08 -24.58
CA GLY A 112 -9.95 5.14 -24.60
C GLY A 112 -8.66 5.78 -25.14
N LYS A 113 -7.64 4.93 -25.38
CA LYS A 113 -6.21 5.20 -25.69
C LYS A 113 -5.87 6.20 -26.83
N GLY A 114 -6.78 7.06 -27.29
CA GLY A 114 -6.58 8.07 -28.35
C GLY A 114 -6.82 9.54 -27.95
N SER A 115 -7.11 9.86 -26.67
CA SER A 115 -7.28 11.26 -26.23
C SER A 115 -5.98 12.07 -26.23
N PRO A 116 -5.92 13.33 -26.68
CA PRO A 116 -4.71 14.17 -26.61
C PRO A 116 -4.13 14.34 -25.19
N PHE A 117 -4.92 13.99 -24.16
CA PHE A 117 -4.54 13.98 -22.75
C PHE A 117 -3.98 12.63 -22.26
N TYR A 118 -3.95 11.59 -23.12
CA TYR A 118 -3.16 10.36 -22.89
C TYR A 118 -1.69 10.71 -23.18
N LYS A 119 -1.02 11.38 -22.25
CA LYS A 119 0.44 11.45 -22.28
C LYS A 119 1.01 11.07 -20.93
N THR A 120 1.46 9.81 -20.91
CA THR A 120 2.69 9.37 -20.27
C THR A 120 2.77 9.60 -18.76
N VAL A 121 1.89 8.92 -18.02
CA VAL A 121 2.33 8.36 -16.74
C VAL A 121 2.75 6.93 -17.06
N LYS A 122 4.05 6.65 -16.98
CA LYS A 122 4.55 5.29 -16.75
C LYS A 122 4.16 4.93 -15.31
N SER A 123 2.86 4.84 -15.05
CA SER A 123 2.32 4.42 -13.76
C SER A 123 2.45 2.92 -13.70
N PHE A 124 3.22 2.45 -12.72
CA PHE A 124 2.99 1.17 -12.07
C PHE A 124 1.51 1.10 -11.69
N GLN A 125 0.65 0.64 -12.59
CA GLN A 125 -0.66 0.11 -12.25
C GLN A 125 -0.36 -1.28 -11.72
N LEU A 126 -0.24 -1.40 -10.39
CA LEU A 126 -0.54 -2.66 -9.74
C LEU A 126 -2.02 -2.91 -10.02
N ASP A 127 -2.34 -4.03 -10.65
CA ASP A 127 -3.73 -4.42 -10.88
C ASP A 127 -4.46 -4.38 -9.52
N GLU A 128 -5.64 -3.76 -9.49
CA GLU A 128 -6.53 -3.65 -8.32
C GLU A 128 -6.72 -5.03 -7.60
N LEU A 129 -6.62 -6.11 -8.38
CA LEU A 129 -6.63 -7.49 -7.94
C LEU A 129 -5.42 -7.88 -7.07
N GLU A 130 -4.22 -7.44 -7.43
CA GLU A 130 -2.99 -7.70 -6.66
C GLU A 130 -2.90 -6.83 -5.41
N GLU A 131 -3.37 -5.57 -5.47
CA GLU A 131 -3.49 -4.72 -4.28
C GLU A 131 -4.44 -5.36 -3.25
N GLY A 132 -5.60 -5.86 -3.69
CA GLY A 132 -6.55 -6.55 -2.81
C GLY A 132 -5.99 -7.82 -2.17
N LYS A 133 -5.20 -8.60 -2.92
CA LYS A 133 -4.55 -9.83 -2.40
C LYS A 133 -3.46 -9.49 -1.39
N ASN A 134 -2.64 -8.49 -1.67
CA ASN A 134 -1.54 -8.08 -0.79
C ASN A 134 -2.07 -7.46 0.51
N PHE A 135 -3.14 -6.66 0.42
CA PHE A 135 -3.86 -6.17 1.60
C PHE A 135 -4.36 -7.32 2.47
N ALA A 136 -5.05 -8.31 1.89
CA ALA A 136 -5.60 -9.43 2.64
C ALA A 136 -4.50 -10.27 3.33
N LYS A 137 -3.39 -10.54 2.64
CA LYS A 137 -2.23 -11.24 3.22
C LYS A 137 -1.60 -10.46 4.37
N GLY A 138 -1.47 -9.14 4.23
CA GLY A 138 -0.98 -8.27 5.30
C GLY A 138 -1.93 -8.27 6.50
N TYR A 139 -3.24 -8.16 6.25
CA TYR A 139 -4.26 -8.14 7.29
C TYR A 139 -4.32 -9.44 8.09
N GLN A 140 -4.12 -10.60 7.46
CA GLN A 140 -4.03 -11.91 8.13
C GLN A 140 -2.94 -11.96 9.22
N GLN A 141 -1.87 -11.18 9.08
CA GLN A 141 -0.74 -11.19 10.02
C GLN A 141 -1.03 -10.36 11.30
N THR A 142 -2.03 -9.48 11.26
CA THR A 142 -2.40 -8.59 12.36
C THR A 142 -3.10 -9.34 13.51
N GLN A 143 -3.13 -8.74 14.71
CA GLN A 143 -3.90 -9.29 15.83
C GLN A 143 -5.41 -9.31 15.52
N PHE A 144 -5.90 -8.36 14.75
CA PHE A 144 -7.31 -8.31 14.32
C PHE A 144 -7.64 -9.43 13.34
N GLY A 145 -6.79 -9.68 12.33
CA GLY A 145 -6.96 -10.81 11.42
C GLY A 145 -6.93 -12.18 12.13
N LYS A 146 -6.13 -12.30 13.19
CA LYS A 146 -6.11 -13.50 14.05
C LYS A 146 -7.32 -13.62 14.96
N ALA A 147 -7.88 -12.50 15.40
CA ALA A 147 -9.05 -12.43 16.27
C ALA A 147 -10.40 -12.51 15.52
N MET A 148 -10.41 -12.46 14.18
CA MET A 148 -11.60 -12.66 13.36
C MET A 148 -12.26 -14.02 13.61
N ASP A 149 -13.58 -14.07 13.47
CA ASP A 149 -14.32 -15.33 13.42
C ASP A 149 -13.95 -16.16 12.17
N ASP A 150 -14.30 -17.44 12.19
CA ASP A 150 -13.91 -18.38 11.14
C ASP A 150 -14.51 -18.06 9.77
N SER A 151 -15.65 -17.37 9.73
CA SER A 151 -16.28 -16.95 8.47
C SER A 151 -15.46 -15.83 7.83
N ASN A 152 -15.15 -14.79 8.60
CA ASN A 152 -14.32 -13.67 8.18
C ASN A 152 -12.89 -14.10 7.81
N LYS A 153 -12.30 -15.05 8.53
CA LYS A 153 -11.00 -15.64 8.16
C LYS A 153 -11.01 -16.33 6.80
N LYS A 154 -12.06 -17.10 6.50
CA LYS A 154 -12.21 -17.79 5.20
C LYS A 154 -12.41 -16.80 4.07
N ALA A 155 -13.22 -15.76 4.28
CA ALA A 155 -13.42 -14.72 3.28
C ALA A 155 -12.13 -13.92 3.01
N LEU A 156 -11.37 -13.62 4.07
CA LEU A 156 -10.06 -12.98 3.97
C LEU A 156 -9.03 -13.87 3.25
N ASP A 157 -9.07 -15.19 3.44
CA ASP A 157 -8.22 -16.14 2.72
C ASP A 157 -8.57 -16.22 1.23
N VAL A 158 -9.87 -16.21 0.89
CA VAL A 158 -10.31 -16.10 -0.51
C VAL A 158 -9.84 -14.78 -1.11
N MET A 159 -9.89 -13.68 -0.37
CA MET A 159 -9.37 -12.38 -0.82
C MET A 159 -7.86 -12.41 -1.04
N ALA A 160 -7.10 -13.04 -0.14
CA ALA A 160 -5.65 -13.19 -0.23
C ALA A 160 -5.20 -14.04 -1.43
N ASN A 161 -6.00 -15.04 -1.82
CA ASN A 161 -5.65 -15.97 -2.89
C ASN A 161 -6.25 -15.56 -4.25
N LYS A 162 -7.50 -15.12 -4.26
CA LYS A 162 -8.30 -14.88 -5.47
C LYS A 162 -8.68 -13.43 -5.71
N GLY A 163 -8.55 -12.55 -4.72
CA GLY A 163 -8.85 -11.12 -4.83
C GLY A 163 -10.21 -10.73 -4.27
N ALA A 164 -10.45 -9.42 -4.17
CA ALA A 164 -11.61 -8.83 -3.48
C ALA A 164 -12.95 -9.27 -4.10
N ASP A 165 -13.05 -9.29 -5.43
CA ASP A 165 -14.29 -9.62 -6.13
C ASP A 165 -14.69 -11.09 -5.91
N GLU A 166 -13.72 -12.00 -5.93
CA GLU A 166 -13.96 -13.41 -5.67
C GLU A 166 -14.28 -13.66 -4.19
N ALA A 167 -13.72 -12.87 -3.28
CA ALA A 167 -14.10 -12.90 -1.87
C ALA A 167 -15.55 -12.41 -1.68
N ALA A 168 -15.95 -11.33 -2.34
CA ALA A 168 -17.33 -10.81 -2.28
C ALA A 168 -18.33 -11.83 -2.83
N LYS A 169 -18.03 -12.46 -3.98
CA LYS A 169 -18.84 -13.56 -4.53
C LYS A 169 -18.91 -14.76 -3.58
N TYR A 170 -17.79 -15.13 -2.96
CA TYR A 170 -17.76 -16.19 -1.95
C TYR A 170 -18.66 -15.87 -0.75
N MET A 171 -18.56 -14.66 -0.19
CA MET A 171 -19.41 -14.21 0.93
C MET A 171 -20.89 -14.22 0.55
N MET A 172 -21.22 -13.74 -0.65
CA MET A 172 -22.59 -13.72 -1.17
C MET A 172 -23.15 -15.13 -1.38
N ASN A 173 -22.35 -16.06 -1.90
CA ASN A 173 -22.73 -17.47 -2.08
C ASN A 173 -22.94 -18.17 -0.73
N MET A 174 -22.07 -17.93 0.26
CA MET A 174 -22.21 -18.47 1.61
C MET A 174 -23.46 -17.95 2.33
N ALA A 175 -23.91 -16.75 1.97
CA ALA A 175 -25.17 -16.17 2.43
C ALA A 175 -26.40 -16.64 1.63
N GLY A 176 -26.24 -17.51 0.64
CA GLY A 176 -27.33 -17.99 -0.22
C GLY A 176 -27.87 -16.93 -1.19
N GLY A 177 -27.05 -15.95 -1.56
CA GLY A 177 -27.46 -14.82 -2.41
C GLY A 177 -28.23 -13.73 -1.67
N ASP A 178 -28.32 -13.80 -0.34
CA ASP A 178 -28.97 -12.77 0.49
C ASP A 178 -27.94 -11.80 1.06
N TYR A 179 -28.00 -10.55 0.58
CA TYR A 179 -27.11 -9.48 1.01
C TYR A 179 -27.29 -9.10 2.50
N ALA A 180 -28.52 -9.16 3.03
CA ALA A 180 -28.78 -8.84 4.43
C ALA A 180 -28.15 -9.90 5.35
N ARG A 181 -28.24 -11.16 4.95
CA ARG A 181 -27.58 -12.27 5.63
C ARG A 181 -26.05 -12.20 5.50
N MET A 182 -25.52 -11.81 4.33
CA MET A 182 -24.09 -11.60 4.13
C MET A 182 -23.55 -10.55 5.11
N ARG A 183 -24.25 -9.41 5.26
CA ARG A 183 -23.89 -8.37 6.22
C ARG A 183 -23.86 -8.91 7.65
N SER A 184 -24.86 -9.70 8.06
CA SER A 184 -24.87 -10.31 9.40
C SER A 184 -23.76 -11.34 9.65
N MET A 185 -23.20 -11.94 8.59
CA MET A 185 -22.18 -12.98 8.69
C MET A 185 -20.74 -12.44 8.63
N TYR A 186 -20.53 -11.29 7.97
CA TYR A 186 -19.20 -10.75 7.66
C TYR A 186 -19.01 -9.28 8.06
N GLY A 187 -19.99 -8.64 8.71
CA GLY A 187 -19.99 -7.20 9.05
C GLY A 187 -20.67 -6.85 10.36
#